data_AF-A0A3M9N3X2-F1
#
_entry.id   AF-A0A3M9N3X2-F1
#
_cell.length_a   1.000
_cell.length_b   1.000
_cell.length_c   1.000
_cell.angle_alpha   90.00
_cell.angle_beta   90.00
_cell.angle_gamma   90.00
#
_symmetry.space_group_name_H-M   'P 1'
#
loop_
_entity.id
_entity.type
_entity.pdbx_description
1 polymer ?
#
loop_
_entity_poly.entity_id
_entity_poly.type
_entity_poly.pdbx_seq_one_letter_code
_entity_poly.pdbx_strand_id
1 'polypeptide(L)'
;MTEDGHPWTPVGQNDAITWPELEGLFRRKNLAAVEEYLAYVSEHGVTCLRLMLEYAQVKHRYFEKPAGTFNPSMVKLWDDLFALCAKYGLRILLTPYDTFWMWLKWKNHPYNKQLGGPCASRGQWLLCRDTMQAIKARLTFVVERWGGSGVLFAWDLWNEMHPAHMGNSSADFSRVATELSQHVRDLEIRLYGRSHPQTVSIFGPILHTHPDTADTIFRHPLLDFASTHFYDAKTIDYPKNTVDSAIKVGELVREALEHAPENRPFFDSEHGPIHLFKDKKHTLAPEFDDEYFRHIQWAHLASGAAGGGMRWPNRHPHTLTPGMRVAQKNMTGFLDLVNWATFKRKNLNQEIKISKAAFAVFGCADDQQAVVWLLRQDALYQRKRLMNPEASPLSVEIQIPGLQNGLYQITTWNTSEGAVREQFRVEVKDGNCSFTVPEVRTDVAVAVMKVS
;
A
#
# COMPACT_ATOMS: atom_id res chain seq x y z
N MET A 1 -5.87 -13.89 -1.68
CA MET A 1 -6.06 -15.23 -1.11
C MET A 1 -4.75 -15.71 -0.55
N THR A 2 -4.78 -16.37 0.62
CA THR A 2 -3.62 -17.09 1.15
C THR A 2 -3.44 -18.42 0.43
N GLU A 3 -2.33 -19.10 0.73
CA GLU A 3 -1.99 -20.44 0.26
C GLU A 3 -3.05 -21.49 0.62
N ASP A 4 -3.75 -21.29 1.75
CA ASP A 4 -4.84 -22.15 2.22
C ASP A 4 -6.22 -21.77 1.67
N GLY A 5 -6.27 -20.79 0.76
CA GLY A 5 -7.53 -20.34 0.15
C GLY A 5 -8.40 -19.48 1.07
N HIS A 6 -7.82 -18.79 2.05
CA HIS A 6 -8.53 -17.79 2.84
C HIS A 6 -8.40 -16.38 2.24
N PRO A 7 -9.43 -15.52 2.34
CA PRO A 7 -9.28 -14.11 1.96
C PRO A 7 -8.20 -13.45 2.82
N TRP A 8 -7.41 -12.60 2.19
CA TRP A 8 -6.37 -11.82 2.86
C TRP A 8 -6.19 -10.51 2.14
N THR A 9 -6.11 -9.43 2.92
CA THR A 9 -6.01 -8.05 2.44
C THR A 9 -4.80 -7.40 3.08
N PRO A 10 -3.93 -6.71 2.31
CA PRO A 10 -2.80 -5.98 2.89
C PRO A 10 -3.31 -4.72 3.61
N VAL A 11 -3.37 -4.78 4.94
CA VAL A 11 -3.60 -3.64 5.82
C VAL A 11 -2.28 -3.36 6.53
N GLY A 12 -1.71 -2.18 6.33
CA GLY A 12 -0.33 -1.97 6.70
C GLY A 12 0.18 -0.56 6.56
N GLN A 13 1.51 -0.45 6.65
CA GLN A 13 2.25 0.78 6.52
C GLN A 13 3.66 0.50 6.00
N ASN A 14 4.34 1.57 5.62
CA ASN A 14 5.79 1.56 5.48
C ASN A 14 6.44 1.64 6.86
N ASP A 15 7.49 0.86 7.07
CA ASP A 15 8.33 0.91 8.26
C ASP A 15 9.80 0.70 7.84
N ALA A 16 10.75 0.88 8.75
CA ALA A 16 12.16 0.63 8.44
C ALA A 16 12.90 0.07 9.64
N ILE A 17 13.84 -0.84 9.35
CA ILE A 17 14.75 -1.47 10.32
C ILE A 17 15.68 -0.49 11.07
N THR A 18 15.63 0.79 10.71
CA THR A 18 16.36 1.90 11.36
C THR A 18 15.45 2.87 12.10
N TRP A 19 14.14 2.69 12.06
CA TRP A 19 13.17 3.55 12.73
C TRP A 19 12.89 3.06 14.15
N PRO A 20 12.35 3.91 15.05
CA PRO A 20 12.29 3.63 16.48
C PRO A 20 11.70 2.27 16.83
N GLU A 21 10.65 1.85 16.12
CA GLU A 21 9.90 0.64 16.42
C GLU A 21 10.67 -0.65 16.08
N LEU A 22 11.59 -0.58 15.10
CA LEU A 22 12.34 -1.75 14.62
C LEU A 22 13.86 -1.65 14.85
N GLU A 23 14.39 -0.48 15.25
CA GLU A 23 15.84 -0.28 15.42
C GLU A 23 16.44 -1.22 16.48
N GLY A 24 15.63 -1.66 17.43
CA GLY A 24 16.00 -2.61 18.49
C GLY A 24 16.42 -3.99 17.97
N LEU A 25 16.05 -4.36 16.74
CA LEU A 25 16.46 -5.62 16.14
C LEU A 25 17.96 -5.69 15.86
N PHE A 26 18.58 -4.56 15.50
CA PHE A 26 19.98 -4.57 15.10
C PHE A 26 20.88 -4.98 16.26
N ARG A 27 21.59 -6.09 16.08
CA ARG A 27 22.39 -6.73 17.13
C ARG A 27 21.58 -7.07 18.38
N ARG A 28 20.26 -7.25 18.24
CA ARG A 28 19.33 -7.55 19.33
C ARG A 28 19.42 -6.54 20.49
N LYS A 29 19.61 -5.25 20.18
CA LYS A 29 19.73 -4.19 21.18
C LYS A 29 18.52 -4.16 22.12
N ASN A 30 17.32 -4.35 21.59
CA ASN A 30 16.09 -4.47 22.36
C ASN A 30 15.03 -5.26 21.57
N LEU A 31 15.10 -6.59 21.60
CA LEU A 31 14.11 -7.43 20.92
C LEU A 31 12.72 -7.38 21.57
N ALA A 32 12.66 -7.21 22.90
CA ALA A 32 11.39 -7.18 23.63
C ALA A 32 10.51 -6.01 23.17
N ALA A 33 11.07 -4.81 23.02
CA ALA A 33 10.31 -3.66 22.51
C ALA A 33 9.81 -3.86 21.07
N VAL A 34 10.62 -4.51 20.22
CA VAL A 34 10.20 -4.83 18.84
C VAL A 34 9.06 -5.84 18.85
N GLU A 35 9.15 -6.85 19.70
CA GLU A 35 8.11 -7.86 19.87
C GLU A 35 6.80 -7.25 20.40
N GLU A 36 6.88 -6.35 21.40
CA GLU A 36 5.75 -5.57 21.91
C GLU A 36 5.10 -4.72 20.79
N TYR A 37 5.92 -4.08 19.95
CA TYR A 37 5.42 -3.32 18.80
C TYR A 37 4.71 -4.22 17.77
N LEU A 38 5.30 -5.37 17.42
CA LEU A 38 4.71 -6.30 16.46
C LEU A 38 3.40 -6.90 16.98
N ALA A 39 3.33 -7.21 18.28
CA ALA A 39 2.08 -7.58 18.94
C ALA A 39 1.03 -6.46 18.84
N TYR A 40 1.42 -5.23 19.19
CA TYR A 40 0.56 -4.06 19.17
C TYR A 40 -0.02 -3.81 17.77
N VAL A 41 0.77 -3.84 16.70
CA VAL A 41 0.24 -3.61 15.34
C VAL A 41 -0.67 -4.75 14.88
N SER A 42 -0.36 -6.01 15.24
CA SER A 42 -1.23 -7.16 14.94
C SER A 42 -2.59 -7.01 15.64
N GLU A 43 -2.62 -6.63 16.91
CA GLU A 43 -3.86 -6.35 17.67
C GLU A 43 -4.68 -5.17 17.09
N HIS A 44 -4.05 -4.33 16.26
CA HIS A 44 -4.67 -3.22 15.54
C HIS A 44 -4.96 -3.54 14.06
N GLY A 45 -5.03 -4.83 13.72
CA GLY A 45 -5.49 -5.29 12.40
C GLY A 45 -4.45 -5.12 11.29
N VAL A 46 -3.19 -4.80 11.61
CA VAL A 46 -2.12 -4.83 10.61
C VAL A 46 -1.86 -6.28 10.20
N THR A 47 -1.87 -6.51 8.90
CA THR A 47 -1.59 -7.82 8.29
C THR A 47 -0.30 -7.82 7.49
N CYS A 48 0.19 -6.64 7.08
CA CYS A 48 1.35 -6.51 6.22
C CYS A 48 2.24 -5.31 6.60
N LEU A 49 3.55 -5.50 6.62
CA LEU A 49 4.54 -4.43 6.72
C LEU A 49 5.28 -4.32 5.39
N ARG A 50 5.42 -3.11 4.84
CA ARG A 50 6.37 -2.87 3.75
C ARG A 50 7.70 -2.41 4.33
N LEU A 51 8.75 -3.14 3.98
CA LEU A 51 10.07 -2.93 4.54
C LEU A 51 11.14 -2.99 3.46
N MET A 52 12.06 -2.03 3.51
CA MET A 52 13.28 -2.08 2.72
C MET A 52 14.31 -3.00 3.38
N LEU A 53 14.87 -3.95 2.63
CA LEU A 53 15.88 -4.92 3.11
C LEU A 53 17.10 -4.21 3.73
N GLU A 54 17.45 -3.06 3.15
CA GLU A 54 18.43 -2.15 3.70
C GLU A 54 17.92 -0.72 3.70
N TYR A 55 18.39 0.07 4.67
CA TYR A 55 18.20 1.51 4.67
C TYR A 55 19.57 2.15 4.45
N ALA A 56 19.85 2.55 3.21
CA ALA A 56 21.18 2.94 2.73
C ALA A 56 21.62 4.34 3.24
N GLN A 57 20.89 4.91 4.19
CA GLN A 57 21.13 6.19 4.82
C GLN A 57 22.44 6.22 5.63
N VAL A 58 22.73 5.13 6.38
CA VAL A 58 23.86 5.04 7.31
C VAL A 58 24.75 3.83 7.03
N LYS A 59 26.07 4.02 7.18
CA LYS A 59 27.08 3.03 6.73
C LYS A 59 27.03 1.66 7.42
N HIS A 60 26.37 1.54 8.56
CA HIS A 60 26.28 0.33 9.39
C HIS A 60 24.95 -0.43 9.18
N ARG A 61 24.18 -0.04 8.16
CA ARG A 61 22.90 -0.64 7.78
C ARG A 61 22.85 -1.13 6.33
N TYR A 62 23.99 -1.12 5.63
CA TYR A 62 24.11 -1.82 4.35
C TYR A 62 23.94 -3.32 4.57
N PHE A 63 23.11 -3.95 3.73
CA PHE A 63 22.91 -5.40 3.79
C PHE A 63 24.15 -6.16 3.34
N GLU A 64 24.91 -5.60 2.40
CA GLU A 64 26.20 -6.12 1.94
C GLU A 64 27.25 -5.01 1.92
N LYS A 65 28.49 -5.30 2.35
CA LYS A 65 29.62 -4.39 2.23
C LYS A 65 30.95 -5.15 2.47
N PRO A 66 31.82 -5.33 1.45
CA PRO A 66 31.67 -4.92 0.05
C PRO A 66 30.51 -5.65 -0.67
N ALA A 67 30.22 -5.29 -1.92
CA ALA A 67 29.21 -5.98 -2.72
C ALA A 67 29.52 -7.49 -2.80
N GLY A 68 28.51 -8.33 -2.59
CA GLY A 68 28.65 -9.79 -2.49
C GLY A 68 29.04 -10.32 -1.11
N THR A 69 29.35 -9.45 -0.13
CA THR A 69 29.62 -9.84 1.26
C THR A 69 28.52 -9.36 2.19
N PHE A 70 27.57 -10.26 2.49
CA PHE A 70 26.43 -9.96 3.36
C PHE A 70 26.86 -9.74 4.82
N ASN A 71 26.31 -8.71 5.45
CA ASN A 71 26.60 -8.35 6.82
C ASN A 71 25.88 -9.30 7.79
N PRO A 72 26.60 -10.11 8.60
CA PRO A 72 25.97 -11.08 9.48
C PRO A 72 25.01 -10.46 10.51
N SER A 73 25.26 -9.22 10.96
CA SER A 73 24.35 -8.53 11.88
C SER A 73 23.03 -8.14 11.21
N MET A 74 23.06 -7.82 9.91
CA MET A 74 21.85 -7.50 9.13
C MET A 74 21.08 -8.77 8.78
N VAL A 75 21.78 -9.83 8.36
CA VAL A 75 21.17 -11.15 8.14
C VAL A 75 20.46 -11.60 9.41
N LYS A 76 21.15 -11.51 10.55
CA LYS A 76 20.59 -11.87 11.84
C LYS A 76 19.35 -11.05 12.23
N LEU A 77 19.37 -9.74 11.96
CA LEU A 77 18.23 -8.85 12.19
C LEU A 77 16.99 -9.35 11.44
N TRP A 78 17.16 -9.72 10.17
CA TRP A 78 16.07 -10.21 9.34
C TRP A 78 15.58 -11.59 9.77
N ASP A 79 16.47 -12.49 10.19
CA ASP A 79 16.04 -13.77 10.77
C ASP A 79 15.14 -13.57 12.00
N ASP A 80 15.55 -12.69 12.92
CA ASP A 80 14.79 -12.40 14.13
C ASP A 80 13.43 -11.74 13.77
N LEU A 81 13.41 -10.84 12.79
CA LEU A 81 12.18 -10.19 12.33
C LEU A 81 11.21 -11.18 11.64
N PHE A 82 11.70 -12.05 10.75
CA PHE A 82 10.86 -13.07 10.12
C PHE A 82 10.28 -14.03 11.17
N ALA A 83 11.06 -14.41 12.19
CA ALA A 83 10.57 -15.25 13.28
C ALA A 83 9.47 -14.55 14.12
N LEU A 84 9.66 -13.27 14.44
CA LEU A 84 8.64 -12.49 15.17
C LEU A 84 7.39 -12.28 14.32
N CYS A 85 7.52 -11.90 13.05
CA CYS A 85 6.37 -11.75 12.16
C CYS A 85 5.58 -13.06 12.03
N ALA A 86 6.25 -14.22 11.95
CA ALA A 86 5.58 -15.52 11.96
C ALA A 86 4.78 -15.75 13.25
N LYS A 87 5.33 -15.38 14.41
CA LYS A 87 4.65 -15.49 15.71
C LYS A 87 3.37 -14.67 15.78
N TYR A 88 3.33 -13.49 15.16
CA TYR A 88 2.18 -12.57 15.22
C TYR A 88 1.31 -12.57 13.94
N GLY A 89 1.54 -13.53 13.03
CA GLY A 89 0.76 -13.63 11.78
C GLY A 89 0.92 -12.43 10.83
N LEU A 90 2.01 -11.67 10.97
CA LEU A 90 2.31 -10.53 10.11
C LEU A 90 3.04 -10.99 8.86
N ARG A 91 2.66 -10.42 7.70
CA ARG A 91 3.39 -10.62 6.44
C ARG A 91 4.26 -9.43 6.07
N ILE A 92 5.22 -9.64 5.18
CA ILE A 92 6.17 -8.62 4.72
C ILE A 92 6.05 -8.46 3.20
N LEU A 93 5.79 -7.24 2.73
CA LEU A 93 6.16 -6.80 1.39
C LEU A 93 7.62 -6.38 1.43
N LEU A 94 8.50 -7.24 0.90
CA LEU A 94 9.95 -7.03 1.01
C LEU A 94 10.45 -6.28 -0.21
N THR A 95 11.07 -5.13 0.04
CA THR A 95 11.68 -4.26 -0.97
C THR A 95 13.20 -4.34 -0.88
N PRO A 96 13.91 -5.08 -1.75
CA PRO A 96 15.35 -5.36 -1.55
C PRO A 96 16.29 -4.15 -1.69
N TYR A 97 15.77 -3.02 -2.19
CA TYR A 97 16.56 -1.84 -2.55
C TYR A 97 15.89 -0.53 -2.12
N ASP A 98 16.63 0.30 -1.39
CA ASP A 98 16.27 1.67 -1.03
C ASP A 98 16.90 2.65 -2.04
N THR A 99 16.19 2.89 -3.14
CA THR A 99 16.71 3.67 -4.27
C THR A 99 16.97 5.13 -3.92
N PHE A 100 16.21 5.70 -2.98
CA PHE A 100 16.38 7.08 -2.54
C PHE A 100 17.74 7.30 -1.88
N TRP A 101 18.09 6.52 -0.86
CA TRP A 101 19.38 6.68 -0.19
C TRP A 101 20.53 6.10 -1.00
N MET A 102 20.31 5.06 -1.82
CA MET A 102 21.30 4.60 -2.81
C MET A 102 21.70 5.75 -3.73
N TRP A 103 20.74 6.54 -4.23
CA TRP A 103 21.00 7.71 -5.05
C TRP A 103 21.81 8.74 -4.27
N LEU A 104 21.29 9.22 -3.13
CA LEU A 104 21.92 10.30 -2.36
C LEU A 104 23.29 9.94 -1.77
N LYS A 105 23.50 8.67 -1.40
CA LYS A 105 24.73 8.19 -0.74
C LYS A 105 25.62 7.36 -1.67
N TRP A 106 25.43 7.44 -2.99
CA TRP A 106 26.18 6.65 -3.98
C TRP A 106 27.70 6.61 -3.76
N LYS A 107 28.32 7.72 -3.36
CA LYS A 107 29.77 7.79 -3.07
C LYS A 107 30.24 6.80 -2.00
N ASN A 108 29.33 6.31 -1.16
CA ASN A 108 29.58 5.34 -0.09
C ASN A 108 28.93 3.97 -0.36
N HIS A 109 28.12 3.85 -1.41
CA HIS A 109 27.31 2.68 -1.67
C HIS A 109 28.20 1.51 -2.16
N PRO A 110 28.00 0.28 -1.67
CA PRO A 110 28.79 -0.90 -2.06
C PRO A 110 28.88 -1.14 -3.57
N TYR A 111 27.89 -0.70 -4.35
CA TYR A 111 27.89 -0.87 -5.81
C TYR A 111 28.77 0.14 -6.56
N ASN A 112 29.33 1.14 -5.88
CA ASN A 112 30.20 2.12 -6.51
C ASN A 112 31.59 1.53 -6.79
N LYS A 113 32.03 1.61 -8.06
CA LYS A 113 33.32 1.11 -8.53
C LYS A 113 34.53 1.71 -7.83
N GLN A 114 34.44 2.94 -7.33
CA GLN A 114 35.50 3.56 -6.53
C GLN A 114 35.72 2.85 -5.18
N LEU A 115 34.74 2.06 -4.73
CA LEU A 115 34.80 1.25 -3.50
C LEU A 115 34.99 -0.24 -3.79
N GLY A 116 35.33 -0.60 -5.04
CA GLY A 116 35.43 -1.99 -5.49
C GLY A 116 34.11 -2.61 -5.97
N GLY A 117 33.05 -1.81 -6.10
CA GLY A 117 31.76 -2.26 -6.64
C GLY A 117 31.73 -2.38 -8.18
N PRO A 118 30.63 -2.90 -8.75
CA PRO A 118 30.50 -3.12 -10.19
C PRO A 118 30.29 -1.84 -11.03
N CYS A 119 29.64 -0.80 -10.49
CA CYS A 119 29.13 0.28 -11.32
C CYS A 119 29.94 1.58 -11.21
N ALA A 120 30.26 2.20 -12.35
CA ALA A 120 30.92 3.50 -12.38
C ALA A 120 30.00 4.67 -11.99
N SER A 121 28.67 4.55 -12.19
CA SER A 121 27.74 5.66 -11.99
C SER A 121 26.37 5.20 -11.53
N ARG A 122 25.78 5.89 -10.54
CA ARG A 122 24.39 5.67 -10.11
C ARG A 122 23.36 5.84 -11.22
N GLY A 123 23.69 6.65 -12.24
CA GLY A 123 22.78 6.87 -13.37
C GLY A 123 22.70 5.70 -14.34
N GLN A 124 23.42 4.61 -14.09
CA GLN A 124 23.55 3.45 -14.99
C GLN A 124 23.49 2.12 -14.23
N TRP A 125 23.14 2.11 -12.94
CA TRP A 125 23.28 0.89 -12.12
C TRP A 125 22.38 -0.26 -12.59
N LEU A 126 21.25 0.01 -13.25
CA LEU A 126 20.36 -1.01 -13.82
C LEU A 126 20.74 -1.40 -15.27
N LEU A 127 21.65 -0.64 -15.90
CA LEU A 127 22.19 -0.94 -17.23
C LEU A 127 23.54 -1.66 -17.16
N CYS A 128 24.27 -1.47 -16.06
CA CYS A 128 25.55 -2.13 -15.82
C CYS A 128 25.33 -3.64 -15.57
N ARG A 129 25.85 -4.49 -16.48
CA ARG A 129 25.71 -5.95 -16.40
C ARG A 129 26.26 -6.53 -15.10
N ASP A 130 27.44 -6.08 -14.65
CA ASP A 130 28.03 -6.55 -13.40
C ASP A 130 27.18 -6.17 -12.18
N THR A 131 26.48 -5.03 -12.24
CA THR A 131 25.56 -4.61 -11.17
C THR A 131 24.30 -5.45 -11.18
N MET A 132 23.75 -5.76 -12.36
CA MET A 132 22.63 -6.70 -12.48
C MET A 132 22.99 -8.09 -11.95
N GLN A 133 24.22 -8.56 -12.14
CA GLN A 133 24.69 -9.82 -11.54
C GLN A 133 24.79 -9.73 -10.01
N ALA A 134 25.32 -8.62 -9.47
CA ALA A 134 25.34 -8.40 -8.02
C ALA A 134 23.91 -8.33 -7.44
N ILE A 135 22.98 -7.71 -8.17
CA ILE A 135 21.56 -7.64 -7.77
C ILE A 135 20.95 -9.05 -7.72
N LYS A 136 21.14 -9.84 -8.77
CA LYS A 136 20.69 -11.24 -8.81
C LYS A 136 21.30 -12.08 -7.69
N ALA A 137 22.59 -11.92 -7.39
CA ALA A 137 23.24 -12.62 -6.29
C ALA A 137 22.64 -12.25 -4.92
N ARG A 138 22.33 -10.97 -4.69
CA ARG A 138 21.61 -10.53 -3.49
C ARG A 138 20.22 -11.16 -3.43
N LEU A 139 19.44 -11.08 -4.51
CA LEU A 139 18.11 -11.68 -4.57
C LEU A 139 18.17 -13.20 -4.32
N THR A 140 19.16 -13.90 -4.88
CA THR A 140 19.37 -15.33 -4.62
C THR A 140 19.55 -15.60 -3.14
N PHE A 141 20.42 -14.87 -2.45
CA PHE A 141 20.64 -15.05 -1.01
C PHE A 141 19.36 -14.85 -0.21
N VAL A 142 18.62 -13.77 -0.51
CA VAL A 142 17.40 -13.39 0.23
C VAL A 142 16.29 -14.43 -0.03
N VAL A 143 16.15 -14.90 -1.27
CA VAL A 143 15.20 -15.96 -1.64
C VAL A 143 15.54 -17.28 -0.98
N GLU A 144 16.79 -17.76 -1.07
CA GLU A 144 17.22 -19.02 -0.46
C GLU A 144 16.98 -19.05 1.06
N ARG A 145 17.09 -17.88 1.72
CA ARG A 145 16.97 -17.76 3.17
C ARG A 145 15.54 -17.56 3.65
N TRP A 146 14.75 -16.71 2.98
CA TRP A 146 13.43 -16.29 3.47
C TRP A 146 12.29 -16.55 2.48
N GLY A 147 12.59 -16.86 1.21
CA GLY A 147 11.60 -17.14 0.16
C GLY A 147 10.81 -18.44 0.37
N GLY A 148 11.18 -19.30 1.32
CA GLY A 148 10.36 -20.44 1.74
C GLY A 148 9.31 -20.09 2.80
N SER A 149 9.38 -18.90 3.40
CA SER A 149 8.56 -18.51 4.56
C SER A 149 7.15 -18.05 4.16
N GLY A 150 6.14 -18.43 4.95
CA GLY A 150 4.77 -17.86 4.84
C GLY A 150 4.64 -16.42 5.35
N VAL A 151 5.71 -15.87 5.94
CA VAL A 151 5.79 -14.45 6.32
C VAL A 151 5.99 -13.55 5.11
N LEU A 152 6.65 -14.02 4.06
CA LEU A 152 6.81 -13.20 2.87
C LEU A 152 5.45 -13.11 2.15
N PHE A 153 4.88 -11.91 2.06
CA PHE A 153 3.69 -11.69 1.24
C PHE A 153 4.09 -11.60 -0.23
N ALA A 154 5.05 -10.72 -0.55
CA ALA A 154 5.39 -10.40 -1.93
C ALA A 154 6.77 -9.72 -2.02
N TRP A 155 7.30 -9.69 -3.25
CA TRP A 155 8.50 -8.95 -3.62
C TRP A 155 8.14 -7.63 -4.30
N ASP A 156 8.58 -6.50 -3.74
CA ASP A 156 8.77 -5.26 -4.52
C ASP A 156 10.20 -5.26 -5.03
N LEU A 157 10.40 -5.91 -6.18
CA LEU A 157 11.71 -6.27 -6.74
C LEU A 157 12.64 -5.05 -6.90
N TRP A 158 12.06 -3.87 -7.09
CA TRP A 158 12.79 -2.62 -7.21
C TRP A 158 11.95 -1.42 -6.78
N ASN A 159 12.37 -0.74 -5.70
CA ASN A 159 11.72 0.47 -5.22
C ASN A 159 11.82 1.61 -6.23
N GLU A 160 10.69 2.24 -6.54
CA GLU A 160 10.62 3.48 -7.32
C GLU A 160 11.56 3.48 -8.55
N MET A 161 11.27 2.58 -9.49
CA MET A 161 11.99 2.53 -10.75
C MET A 161 11.90 3.90 -11.45
N HIS A 162 13.05 4.49 -11.79
CA HIS A 162 13.13 5.88 -12.22
C HIS A 162 14.08 6.02 -13.41
N PRO A 163 13.75 6.83 -14.45
CA PRO A 163 14.60 6.99 -15.64
C PRO A 163 16.03 7.44 -15.31
N ALA A 164 16.19 8.31 -14.31
CA ALA A 164 17.49 8.74 -13.79
C ALA A 164 18.44 7.60 -13.37
N HIS A 165 17.92 6.40 -13.05
CA HIS A 165 18.72 5.21 -12.73
C HIS A 165 19.25 4.48 -13.98
N MET A 166 18.75 4.85 -15.17
CA MET A 166 18.98 4.21 -16.47
C MET A 166 19.22 5.25 -17.58
N GLY A 167 20.09 6.23 -17.32
CA GLY A 167 20.50 7.20 -18.32
C GLY A 167 19.42 8.20 -18.72
N ASN A 168 18.47 8.48 -17.81
CA ASN A 168 17.30 9.31 -18.05
C ASN A 168 16.38 8.74 -19.14
N SER A 169 16.28 7.41 -19.22
CA SER A 169 15.37 6.71 -20.13
C SER A 169 14.54 5.66 -19.40
N SER A 170 13.30 5.48 -19.84
CA SER A 170 12.39 4.42 -19.42
C SER A 170 12.41 3.19 -20.32
N ALA A 171 13.14 3.22 -21.45
CA ALA A 171 13.11 2.17 -22.47
C ALA A 171 13.48 0.77 -21.97
N ASP A 172 14.33 0.70 -20.93
CA ASP A 172 14.81 -0.55 -20.35
C ASP A 172 13.97 -1.08 -19.17
N PHE A 173 12.92 -0.35 -18.74
CA PHE A 173 12.11 -0.71 -17.56
C PHE A 173 11.56 -2.13 -17.66
N SER A 174 10.87 -2.44 -18.76
CA SER A 174 10.27 -3.76 -19.00
C SER A 174 11.31 -4.87 -19.05
N ARG A 175 12.45 -4.63 -19.71
CA ARG A 175 13.55 -5.61 -19.77
C ARG A 175 14.12 -5.89 -18.38
N VAL A 176 14.35 -4.85 -17.57
CA VAL A 176 14.86 -5.01 -16.20
C VAL A 176 13.85 -5.72 -15.31
N ALA A 177 12.56 -5.35 -15.38
CA ALA A 177 11.49 -6.02 -14.65
C ALA A 177 11.41 -7.51 -15.02
N THR A 178 11.48 -7.85 -16.31
CA THR A 178 11.58 -9.23 -16.79
C THR A 178 12.78 -9.95 -16.20
N GLU A 179 13.96 -9.33 -16.27
CA GLU A 179 15.21 -9.95 -15.84
C GLU A 179 15.25 -10.23 -14.32
N LEU A 180 14.68 -9.36 -13.50
CA LEU A 180 14.56 -9.55 -12.05
C LEU A 180 13.46 -10.56 -11.70
N SER A 181 12.28 -10.43 -12.32
CA SER A 181 11.15 -11.27 -12.02
C SER A 181 11.41 -12.73 -12.39
N GLN A 182 11.95 -12.98 -13.59
CA GLN A 182 12.29 -14.33 -14.04
C GLN A 182 13.32 -14.98 -13.11
N HIS A 183 14.33 -14.22 -12.68
CA HIS A 183 15.35 -14.72 -11.75
C HIS A 183 14.75 -15.18 -10.41
N VAL A 184 13.92 -14.34 -9.78
CA VAL A 184 13.29 -14.67 -8.49
C VAL A 184 12.27 -15.80 -8.66
N ARG A 185 11.42 -15.72 -9.68
CA ARG A 185 10.35 -16.70 -9.93
C ARG A 185 10.91 -18.09 -10.22
N ASP A 186 11.89 -18.21 -11.12
CA ASP A 186 12.52 -19.50 -11.44
C ASP A 186 13.22 -20.10 -10.22
N LEU A 187 13.87 -19.24 -9.43
CA LEU A 187 14.53 -19.67 -8.22
C LEU A 187 13.54 -20.19 -7.16
N GLU A 188 12.47 -19.45 -6.89
CA GLU A 188 11.43 -19.87 -5.94
C GLU A 188 10.71 -21.13 -6.41
N ILE A 189 10.35 -21.24 -7.69
CA ILE A 189 9.73 -22.46 -8.24
C ILE A 189 10.67 -23.65 -8.09
N ARG A 190 11.96 -23.49 -8.39
CA ARG A 190 12.96 -24.56 -8.26
C ARG A 190 13.15 -25.01 -6.81
N LEU A 191 13.17 -24.07 -5.86
CA LEU A 191 13.44 -24.37 -4.45
C LEU A 191 12.20 -24.82 -3.67
N TYR A 192 11.03 -24.26 -3.99
CA TYR A 192 9.84 -24.34 -3.15
C TYR A 192 8.57 -24.79 -3.91
N GLY A 193 8.65 -25.02 -5.23
CA GLY A 193 7.52 -25.43 -6.05
C GLY A 193 6.45 -24.36 -6.28
N ARG A 194 6.69 -23.13 -5.80
CA ARG A 194 5.79 -21.96 -5.90
C ARG A 194 6.61 -20.69 -5.98
N SER A 195 6.00 -19.58 -6.41
CA SER A 195 6.59 -18.23 -6.36
C SER A 195 5.68 -17.32 -5.56
N HIS A 196 6.25 -16.42 -4.77
CA HIS A 196 5.50 -15.33 -4.17
C HIS A 196 5.08 -14.31 -5.25
N PRO A 197 4.00 -13.54 -5.01
CA PRO A 197 3.64 -12.39 -5.83
C PRO A 197 4.80 -11.39 -5.97
N GLN A 198 4.91 -10.78 -7.14
CA GLN A 198 5.98 -9.85 -7.48
C GLN A 198 5.42 -8.57 -8.10
N THR A 199 6.05 -7.44 -7.76
CA THR A 199 5.86 -6.13 -8.38
C THR A 199 7.21 -5.45 -8.55
N VAL A 200 7.21 -4.34 -9.31
CA VAL A 200 8.14 -3.23 -9.11
C VAL A 200 7.30 -1.98 -8.83
N SER A 201 7.80 -1.03 -8.06
CA SER A 201 7.08 0.21 -7.74
C SER A 201 7.64 1.41 -8.52
N ILE A 202 6.82 2.47 -8.66
CA ILE A 202 7.24 3.78 -9.17
C ILE A 202 6.74 4.90 -8.27
N PHE A 203 7.47 6.02 -8.27
CA PHE A 203 6.96 7.29 -7.77
C PHE A 203 5.86 7.79 -8.73
N GLY A 204 4.60 7.82 -8.28
CA GLY A 204 3.42 8.07 -9.12
C GLY A 204 3.54 9.26 -10.06
N PRO A 205 4.05 10.43 -9.63
CA PRO A 205 4.21 11.60 -10.50
C PRO A 205 5.10 11.39 -11.75
N ILE A 206 5.92 10.33 -11.80
CA ILE A 206 6.68 9.98 -13.01
C ILE A 206 5.74 9.71 -14.19
N LEU A 207 4.55 9.12 -13.97
CA LEU A 207 3.60 8.78 -15.03
C LEU A 207 3.18 10.00 -15.88
N HIS A 208 3.18 11.20 -15.31
CA HIS A 208 2.87 12.43 -16.06
C HIS A 208 3.96 12.83 -17.05
N THR A 209 5.22 12.48 -16.74
CA THR A 209 6.39 12.85 -17.57
C THR A 209 6.87 11.69 -18.45
N HIS A 210 6.58 10.46 -18.06
CA HIS A 210 6.97 9.22 -18.75
C HIS A 210 5.77 8.23 -18.76
N PRO A 211 4.69 8.54 -19.49
CA PRO A 211 3.47 7.73 -19.48
C PRO A 211 3.68 6.31 -20.03
N ASP A 212 4.72 6.09 -20.83
CA ASP A 212 5.15 4.77 -21.33
C ASP A 212 5.53 3.80 -20.19
N THR A 213 5.90 4.31 -19.01
CA THR A 213 6.18 3.47 -17.83
C THR A 213 4.94 2.71 -17.34
N ALA A 214 3.74 3.18 -17.68
CA ALA A 214 2.48 2.51 -17.34
C ALA A 214 2.44 1.05 -17.84
N ASP A 215 3.02 0.75 -19.00
CA ASP A 215 3.04 -0.62 -19.52
C ASP A 215 3.87 -1.55 -18.64
N THR A 216 4.97 -1.06 -18.07
CA THR A 216 5.79 -1.87 -17.17
C THR A 216 5.10 -2.09 -15.82
N ILE A 217 4.46 -1.05 -15.27
CA ILE A 217 3.91 -1.13 -13.92
C ILE A 217 2.55 -1.81 -13.87
N PHE A 218 1.67 -1.49 -14.81
CA PHE A 218 0.31 -2.00 -14.81
C PHE A 218 0.14 -3.24 -15.66
N ARG A 219 0.93 -3.43 -16.72
CA ARG A 219 0.65 -4.44 -17.78
C ARG A 219 1.75 -5.47 -18.00
N HIS A 220 2.87 -5.38 -17.30
CA HIS A 220 3.96 -6.34 -17.49
C HIS A 220 3.48 -7.77 -17.16
N PRO A 221 3.74 -8.76 -18.04
CA PRO A 221 3.13 -10.09 -17.92
C PRO A 221 3.67 -10.92 -16.75
N LEU A 222 4.88 -10.60 -16.27
CA LEU A 222 5.53 -11.33 -15.16
C LEU A 222 5.29 -10.69 -13.79
N LEU A 223 4.59 -9.56 -13.70
CA LEU A 223 4.24 -8.94 -12.41
C LEU A 223 2.80 -9.29 -12.04
N ASP A 224 2.57 -9.60 -10.77
CA ASP A 224 1.34 -10.21 -10.28
C ASP A 224 0.33 -9.17 -9.78
N PHE A 225 0.82 -8.00 -9.35
CA PHE A 225 0.01 -6.85 -8.98
C PHE A 225 0.71 -5.56 -9.41
N ALA A 226 -0.06 -4.49 -9.59
CA ALA A 226 0.46 -3.17 -9.89
C ALA A 226 0.64 -2.37 -8.59
N SER A 227 1.76 -1.65 -8.48
CA SER A 227 1.99 -0.71 -7.39
C SER A 227 2.57 0.62 -7.90
N THR A 228 1.96 1.70 -7.45
CA THR A 228 2.45 3.08 -7.65
C THR A 228 2.34 3.83 -6.34
N HIS A 229 3.28 4.73 -6.08
CA HIS A 229 3.30 5.51 -4.86
C HIS A 229 2.56 6.83 -5.03
N PHE A 230 1.55 7.08 -4.21
CA PHE A 230 0.73 8.28 -4.34
C PHE A 230 1.34 9.49 -3.61
N TYR A 231 1.71 10.49 -4.42
CA TYR A 231 2.34 11.74 -3.99
C TYR A 231 1.84 12.93 -4.80
N ASP A 232 0.52 13.01 -5.05
CA ASP A 232 -0.05 14.21 -5.70
C ASP A 232 0.35 15.47 -4.93
N ALA A 233 1.04 16.38 -5.62
CA ALA A 233 1.71 17.51 -4.98
C ALA A 233 0.76 18.48 -4.26
N LYS A 234 -0.52 18.53 -4.66
CA LYS A 234 -1.49 19.52 -4.16
C LYS A 234 -2.38 18.98 -3.05
N THR A 235 -2.57 17.66 -2.99
CA THR A 235 -3.57 17.02 -2.14
C THR A 235 -2.95 15.97 -1.22
N ILE A 236 -2.09 15.08 -1.71
CA ILE A 236 -1.53 13.99 -0.90
C ILE A 236 -0.21 14.40 -0.27
N ASP A 237 0.63 15.10 -1.03
CA ASP A 237 1.97 15.45 -0.58
C ASP A 237 2.02 16.74 0.26
N TYR A 238 1.06 17.62 0.00
CA TYR A 238 0.83 18.86 0.75
C TYR A 238 -0.68 19.05 1.02
N PRO A 239 -1.28 18.19 1.85
CA PRO A 239 -2.71 18.21 2.10
C PRO A 239 -3.17 19.53 2.69
N LYS A 240 -4.12 20.16 2.01
CA LYS A 240 -4.82 21.34 2.53
C LYS A 240 -5.97 20.94 3.44
N ASN A 241 -6.65 19.84 3.17
CA ASN A 241 -7.71 19.26 4.00
C ASN A 241 -7.73 17.73 3.80
N THR A 242 -8.50 17.04 4.63
CA THR A 242 -8.62 15.57 4.65
C THR A 242 -9.54 15.02 3.54
N VAL A 243 -10.35 15.86 2.89
CA VAL A 243 -11.38 15.47 1.92
C VAL A 243 -10.85 15.46 0.48
N ASP A 244 -10.25 16.57 0.01
CA ASP A 244 -9.69 16.70 -1.34
C ASP A 244 -8.65 15.60 -1.61
N SER A 245 -7.90 15.24 -0.57
CA SER A 245 -6.91 14.15 -0.60
C SER A 245 -7.55 12.80 -0.86
N ALA A 246 -8.67 12.51 -0.21
CA ALA A 246 -9.42 11.27 -0.42
C ALA A 246 -10.06 11.22 -1.81
N ILE A 247 -10.62 12.34 -2.28
CA ILE A 247 -11.16 12.48 -3.64
C ILE A 247 -10.05 12.20 -4.66
N LYS A 248 -8.88 12.82 -4.51
CA LYS A 248 -7.73 12.56 -5.40
C LYS A 248 -7.29 11.09 -5.36
N VAL A 249 -7.24 10.47 -4.18
CA VAL A 249 -6.93 9.03 -4.07
C VAL A 249 -7.94 8.20 -4.87
N GLY A 250 -9.24 8.47 -4.76
CA GLY A 250 -10.25 7.74 -5.53
C GLY A 250 -10.10 7.91 -7.05
N GLU A 251 -9.69 9.09 -7.52
CA GLU A 251 -9.35 9.34 -8.92
C GLU A 251 -8.13 8.53 -9.36
N LEU A 252 -7.03 8.55 -8.57
CA LEU A 252 -5.80 7.86 -8.89
C LEU A 252 -5.94 6.32 -8.86
N VAL A 253 -6.74 5.79 -7.93
CA VAL A 253 -7.07 4.35 -7.90
C VAL A 253 -7.83 3.96 -9.16
N ARG A 254 -8.81 4.76 -9.58
CA ARG A 254 -9.55 4.49 -10.81
C ARG A 254 -8.64 4.50 -12.03
N GLU A 255 -7.80 5.53 -12.17
CA GLU A 255 -6.80 5.64 -13.25
C GLU A 255 -5.88 4.41 -13.28
N ALA A 256 -5.36 4.00 -12.13
CA ALA A 256 -4.53 2.80 -12.00
C ALA A 256 -5.25 1.52 -12.45
N LEU A 257 -6.51 1.35 -12.06
CA LEU A 257 -7.34 0.20 -12.47
C LEU A 257 -7.70 0.23 -13.95
N GLU A 258 -7.87 1.41 -14.56
CA GLU A 258 -8.08 1.55 -16.01
C GLU A 258 -6.83 1.18 -16.82
N HIS A 259 -5.64 1.36 -16.25
CA HIS A 259 -4.39 0.89 -16.85
C HIS A 259 -4.20 -0.63 -16.71
N ALA A 260 -4.63 -1.20 -15.59
CA ALA A 260 -4.42 -2.60 -15.25
C ALA A 260 -5.36 -3.55 -16.04
N PRO A 261 -4.93 -4.79 -16.33
CA PRO A 261 -5.85 -5.84 -16.78
C PRO A 261 -6.97 -6.08 -15.74
N GLU A 262 -8.17 -6.47 -16.20
CA GLU A 262 -9.41 -6.56 -15.40
C GLU A 262 -9.27 -7.24 -14.03
N ASN A 263 -8.43 -8.28 -13.91
CA ASN A 263 -8.26 -9.04 -12.67
C ASN A 263 -6.91 -8.80 -11.97
N ARG A 264 -6.11 -7.83 -12.43
CA ARG A 264 -4.84 -7.50 -11.78
C ARG A 264 -5.10 -6.61 -10.57
N PRO A 265 -4.70 -7.03 -9.35
CA PRO A 265 -4.82 -6.18 -8.19
C PRO A 265 -3.96 -4.92 -8.35
N PHE A 266 -4.52 -3.77 -7.97
CA PHE A 266 -3.77 -2.55 -7.74
C PHE A 266 -3.57 -2.34 -6.24
N PHE A 267 -2.36 -1.96 -5.84
CA PHE A 267 -2.01 -1.70 -4.44
C PHE A 267 -1.06 -0.51 -4.33
N ASP A 268 -1.52 0.58 -3.72
CA ASP A 268 -0.64 1.68 -3.33
C ASP A 268 0.26 1.25 -2.15
N SER A 269 1.47 0.81 -2.47
CA SER A 269 2.41 0.35 -1.44
C SER A 269 3.11 1.49 -0.70
N GLU A 270 2.89 2.75 -1.08
CA GLU A 270 3.47 3.89 -0.39
C GLU A 270 2.77 5.21 -0.74
N HIS A 271 2.23 5.90 0.25
CA HIS A 271 1.78 7.28 0.07
C HIS A 271 2.30 8.22 1.14
N GLY A 272 2.32 9.50 0.76
CA GLY A 272 2.76 10.60 1.58
C GLY A 272 1.74 11.07 2.63
N PRO A 273 1.93 12.31 3.12
CA PRO A 273 2.86 13.33 2.64
C PRO A 273 4.35 13.05 2.87
N ILE A 274 5.19 13.48 1.92
CA ILE A 274 6.65 13.56 2.00
C ILE A 274 7.16 15.02 1.99
N HIS A 275 6.65 15.91 1.14
CA HIS A 275 7.08 17.31 1.03
C HIS A 275 6.81 18.11 2.31
N LEU A 276 5.70 17.84 3.02
CA LEU A 276 5.47 18.43 4.34
C LEU A 276 6.64 18.18 5.29
N PHE A 277 7.18 16.98 5.29
CA PHE A 277 8.28 16.61 6.17
C PHE A 277 9.65 17.00 5.59
N LYS A 278 9.93 16.62 4.35
CA LYS A 278 11.24 16.72 3.71
C LYS A 278 11.64 18.18 3.44
N ASP A 279 10.73 18.96 2.87
CA ASP A 279 11.03 20.31 2.40
C ASP A 279 10.43 21.39 3.30
N LYS A 280 9.19 21.18 3.77
CA LYS A 280 8.51 22.14 4.65
C LYS A 280 8.83 21.92 6.14
N LYS A 281 9.42 20.78 6.52
CA LYS A 281 9.78 20.40 7.90
C LYS A 281 8.62 20.56 8.89
N HIS A 282 7.43 20.18 8.46
CA HIS A 282 6.18 20.31 9.17
C HIS A 282 5.59 18.93 9.45
N THR A 283 5.46 18.58 10.73
CA THR A 283 4.72 17.41 11.18
C THR A 283 3.24 17.78 11.29
N LEU A 284 2.35 16.99 10.69
CA LEU A 284 0.90 17.21 10.80
C LEU A 284 0.43 17.06 12.25
N ALA A 285 -0.52 17.90 12.66
CA ALA A 285 -1.21 17.72 13.94
C ALA A 285 -1.84 16.31 14.00
N PRO A 286 -1.76 15.59 15.13
CA PRO A 286 -2.25 14.21 15.23
C PRO A 286 -3.68 14.04 14.74
N GLU A 287 -4.58 14.96 15.10
CA GLU A 287 -6.01 14.87 14.78
C GLU A 287 -6.24 15.00 13.27
N PHE A 288 -5.45 15.84 12.59
CA PHE A 288 -5.48 15.95 11.13
C PHE A 288 -4.96 14.69 10.46
N ASP A 289 -3.82 14.20 10.92
CA ASP A 289 -3.15 13.05 10.31
C ASP A 289 -3.97 11.76 10.51
N ASP A 290 -4.64 11.61 11.67
CA ASP A 290 -5.55 10.50 11.98
C ASP A 290 -6.76 10.48 11.03
N GLU A 291 -7.46 11.62 10.87
CA GLU A 291 -8.60 11.72 9.95
C GLU A 291 -8.15 11.55 8.49
N TYR A 292 -7.05 12.19 8.11
CA TYR A 292 -6.46 12.09 6.77
C TYR A 292 -6.14 10.64 6.41
N PHE A 293 -5.45 9.92 7.30
CA PHE A 293 -5.08 8.53 7.10
C PHE A 293 -6.30 7.62 7.03
N ARG A 294 -7.32 7.83 7.88
CA ARG A 294 -8.59 7.11 7.79
C ARG A 294 -9.26 7.34 6.43
N HIS A 295 -9.39 8.59 5.98
CA HIS A 295 -10.02 8.90 4.69
C HIS A 295 -9.28 8.30 3.50
N ILE A 296 -7.94 8.34 3.49
CA ILE A 296 -7.14 7.71 2.43
C ILE A 296 -7.34 6.20 2.39
N GLN A 297 -7.40 5.54 3.54
CA GLN A 297 -7.65 4.09 3.59
C GLN A 297 -8.99 3.71 2.97
N TRP A 298 -10.04 4.44 3.31
CA TRP A 298 -11.37 4.18 2.74
C TRP A 298 -11.47 4.56 1.27
N ALA A 299 -10.83 5.65 0.84
CA ALA A 299 -10.77 6.01 -0.57
C ALA A 299 -10.10 4.91 -1.42
N HIS A 300 -9.01 4.30 -0.92
CA HIS A 300 -8.37 3.16 -1.57
C HIS A 300 -9.30 1.94 -1.65
N LEU A 301 -9.75 1.46 -0.50
CA LEU A 301 -10.51 0.22 -0.39
C LEU A 301 -11.83 0.31 -1.18
N ALA A 302 -12.60 1.38 -0.97
CA ALA A 302 -13.90 1.54 -1.63
C ALA A 302 -13.76 1.75 -3.14
N SER A 303 -12.68 2.38 -3.61
CA SER A 303 -12.43 2.54 -5.05
C SER A 303 -11.92 1.25 -5.74
N GLY A 304 -11.72 0.16 -5.00
CA GLY A 304 -11.36 -1.15 -5.55
C GLY A 304 -9.88 -1.53 -5.46
N ALA A 305 -9.03 -0.73 -4.80
CA ALA A 305 -7.66 -1.13 -4.52
C ALA A 305 -7.59 -2.34 -3.56
N ALA A 306 -6.45 -3.01 -3.52
CA ALA A 306 -6.17 -4.02 -2.51
C ALA A 306 -5.72 -3.34 -1.21
N GLY A 307 -6.61 -3.30 -0.21
CA GLY A 307 -6.31 -2.68 1.08
C GLY A 307 -6.40 -1.15 1.08
N GLY A 308 -5.92 -0.52 2.16
CA GLY A 308 -6.07 0.92 2.41
C GLY A 308 -4.93 1.81 1.92
N GLY A 309 -4.00 1.28 1.15
CA GLY A 309 -2.74 1.96 0.84
C GLY A 309 -1.79 2.06 2.06
N MET A 310 -0.49 2.08 1.83
CA MET A 310 0.50 2.03 2.92
C MET A 310 1.12 3.39 3.20
N ARG A 311 0.78 3.99 4.34
CA ARG A 311 1.33 5.29 4.74
C ARG A 311 2.82 5.22 5.03
N TRP A 312 3.58 6.16 4.47
CA TRP A 312 4.91 6.49 4.95
C TRP A 312 4.84 7.40 6.19
N PRO A 313 5.40 6.99 7.35
CA PRO A 313 5.31 7.73 8.61
C PRO A 313 6.33 8.88 8.64
N ASN A 314 6.16 9.88 7.77
CA ASN A 314 6.95 11.11 7.71
C ASN A 314 6.60 12.05 8.88
N ARG A 315 6.86 11.57 10.11
CA ARG A 315 6.70 12.27 11.37
C ARG A 315 8.04 12.24 12.12
N HIS A 316 8.17 13.08 13.15
CA HIS A 316 9.31 13.04 14.07
C HIS A 316 8.84 12.60 15.46
N PRO A 317 9.22 11.39 15.92
CA PRO A 317 9.98 10.37 15.19
C PRO A 317 9.16 9.67 14.10
N HIS A 318 9.80 8.84 13.25
CA HIS A 318 9.16 8.09 12.15
C HIS A 318 8.23 6.99 12.66
N THR A 319 7.05 7.38 13.14
CA THR A 319 6.02 6.47 13.68
C THR A 319 4.64 6.90 13.19
N LEU A 320 3.69 5.96 13.12
CA LEU A 320 2.28 6.29 13.01
C LEU A 320 1.71 6.65 14.39
N THR A 321 0.68 7.47 14.42
CA THR A 321 -0.04 7.84 15.64
C THR A 321 -0.95 6.70 16.12
N PRO A 322 -1.34 6.67 17.41
CA PRO A 322 -2.33 5.71 17.90
C PRO A 322 -3.68 5.79 17.17
N GLY A 323 -4.13 6.98 16.77
CA GLY A 323 -5.39 7.14 16.02
C GLY A 323 -5.35 6.51 14.63
N MET A 324 -4.19 6.52 13.95
CA MET A 324 -3.99 5.75 12.72
C MET A 324 -4.10 4.24 12.96
N ARG A 325 -3.62 3.73 14.10
CA ARG A 325 -3.76 2.31 14.45
C ARG A 325 -5.21 1.92 14.69
N VAL A 326 -5.98 2.79 15.34
CA VAL A 326 -7.44 2.64 15.46
C VAL A 326 -8.08 2.59 14.07
N ALA A 327 -7.68 3.47 13.14
CA ALA A 327 -8.20 3.44 11.78
C ALA A 327 -7.89 2.13 11.02
N GLN A 328 -6.68 1.56 11.18
CA GLN A 328 -6.33 0.24 10.61
C GLN A 328 -7.23 -0.87 11.17
N LYS A 329 -7.45 -0.87 12.50
CA LYS A 329 -8.32 -1.84 13.17
C LYS A 329 -9.77 -1.73 12.68
N ASN A 330 -10.28 -0.51 12.58
CA ASN A 330 -11.65 -0.25 12.14
C ASN A 330 -11.91 -0.66 10.70
N MET A 331 -10.93 -0.45 9.80
CA MET A 331 -11.03 -0.94 8.42
C MET A 331 -11.00 -2.47 8.38
N THR A 332 -10.14 -3.11 9.19
CA THR A 332 -10.04 -4.57 9.23
C THR A 332 -11.35 -5.22 9.65
N GLY A 333 -12.06 -4.67 10.65
CA GLY A 333 -13.38 -5.17 11.04
C GLY A 333 -14.45 -5.08 9.94
N PHE A 334 -14.34 -4.14 9.00
CA PHE A 334 -15.23 -4.07 7.84
C PHE A 334 -14.96 -5.18 6.82
N LEU A 335 -13.73 -5.67 6.74
CA LEU A 335 -13.37 -6.70 5.76
C LEU A 335 -14.19 -7.98 5.97
N ASP A 336 -14.62 -8.27 7.20
CA ASP A 336 -15.45 -9.45 7.52
C ASP A 336 -16.87 -9.38 6.92
N LEU A 337 -17.30 -8.22 6.44
CA LEU A 337 -18.63 -8.01 5.86
C LEU A 337 -18.72 -8.31 4.37
N VAL A 338 -17.60 -8.63 3.71
CA VAL A 338 -17.48 -8.78 2.26
C VAL A 338 -16.82 -10.11 1.92
N ASN A 339 -17.29 -10.78 0.86
CA ASN A 339 -16.65 -12.02 0.39
C ASN A 339 -15.51 -11.70 -0.60
N TRP A 340 -14.36 -11.31 -0.05
CA TRP A 340 -13.17 -10.96 -0.84
C TRP A 340 -12.61 -12.10 -1.69
N ALA A 341 -12.93 -13.36 -1.37
CA ALA A 341 -12.43 -14.50 -2.13
C ALA A 341 -13.01 -14.55 -3.55
N THR A 342 -14.21 -14.02 -3.75
CA THR A 342 -14.91 -14.01 -5.03
C THR A 342 -15.13 -12.61 -5.59
N PHE A 343 -14.74 -11.56 -4.84
CA PHE A 343 -15.08 -10.18 -5.19
C PHE A 343 -14.27 -9.65 -6.37
N LYS A 344 -14.95 -9.42 -7.50
CA LYS A 344 -14.37 -8.74 -8.66
C LYS A 344 -14.60 -7.23 -8.57
N ARG A 345 -13.66 -6.53 -7.95
CA ARG A 345 -13.74 -5.10 -7.64
C ARG A 345 -13.66 -4.22 -8.89
N LYS A 346 -14.77 -4.04 -9.61
CA LYS A 346 -14.87 -3.01 -10.64
C LYS A 346 -15.12 -1.66 -9.97
N ASN A 347 -14.26 -0.68 -10.21
CA ASN A 347 -14.48 0.70 -9.73
C ASN A 347 -15.78 1.25 -10.33
N LEU A 348 -16.62 1.85 -9.48
CA LEU A 348 -17.90 2.47 -9.83
C LEU A 348 -18.04 3.89 -9.26
N ASN A 349 -16.93 4.58 -8.95
CA ASN A 349 -16.94 5.91 -8.33
C ASN A 349 -17.80 6.92 -9.11
N GLN A 350 -17.88 6.80 -10.44
CA GLN A 350 -18.62 7.71 -11.32
C GLN A 350 -20.02 7.18 -11.68
N GLU A 351 -20.21 5.86 -11.55
CA GLU A 351 -21.41 5.14 -11.96
C GLU A 351 -22.45 5.07 -10.84
N ILE A 352 -22.02 5.04 -9.58
CA ILE A 352 -22.91 5.09 -8.41
C ILE A 352 -23.53 6.49 -8.34
N LYS A 353 -24.86 6.55 -8.25
CA LYS A 353 -25.59 7.81 -8.10
C LYS A 353 -25.98 8.02 -6.65
N ILE A 354 -25.91 9.28 -6.20
CA ILE A 354 -26.33 9.69 -4.87
C ILE A 354 -27.28 10.89 -4.93
N SER A 355 -28.23 10.99 -4.01
CA SER A 355 -29.21 12.09 -4.00
C SER A 355 -28.69 13.40 -3.41
N LYS A 356 -27.48 13.41 -2.83
CA LYS A 356 -26.89 14.57 -2.13
C LYS A 356 -25.51 14.91 -2.67
N ALA A 357 -25.40 16.02 -3.41
CA ALA A 357 -24.11 16.57 -3.87
C ALA A 357 -23.18 17.03 -2.72
N ALA A 358 -23.68 17.08 -1.48
CA ALA A 358 -22.91 17.32 -0.26
C ALA A 358 -21.90 16.21 0.05
N PHE A 359 -21.93 15.09 -0.68
CA PHE A 359 -21.03 13.95 -0.51
C PHE A 359 -20.25 13.66 -1.79
N ALA A 360 -19.00 13.26 -1.64
CA ALA A 360 -18.29 12.45 -2.60
C ALA A 360 -18.64 10.97 -2.37
N VAL A 361 -18.67 10.18 -3.45
CA VAL A 361 -18.94 8.74 -3.40
C VAL A 361 -17.75 7.98 -3.97
N PHE A 362 -17.39 6.92 -3.28
CA PHE A 362 -16.40 5.95 -3.70
C PHE A 362 -17.06 4.59 -3.65
N GLY A 363 -16.82 3.74 -4.63
CA GLY A 363 -17.36 2.39 -4.59
C GLY A 363 -16.83 1.48 -5.67
N CYS A 364 -16.93 0.20 -5.39
CA CYS A 364 -16.64 -0.87 -6.33
C CYS A 364 -17.65 -1.98 -6.15
N ALA A 365 -17.94 -2.71 -7.23
CA ALA A 365 -18.89 -3.81 -7.20
C ALA A 365 -18.52 -4.89 -8.21
N ASP A 366 -19.01 -6.09 -7.97
CA ASP A 366 -19.27 -7.09 -9.00
C ASP A 366 -20.79 -7.23 -9.12
N ASP A 367 -21.28 -8.37 -9.59
CA ASP A 367 -22.71 -8.62 -9.73
C ASP A 367 -23.35 -9.12 -8.41
N GLN A 368 -22.58 -9.61 -7.44
CA GLN A 368 -23.06 -10.20 -6.18
C GLN A 368 -22.88 -9.31 -4.95
N GLN A 369 -21.96 -8.37 -5.00
CA GLN A 369 -21.58 -7.58 -3.84
C GLN A 369 -20.99 -6.22 -4.23
N ALA A 370 -21.07 -5.26 -3.31
CA ALA A 370 -20.48 -3.94 -3.47
C ALA A 370 -19.94 -3.38 -2.15
N VAL A 371 -18.94 -2.52 -2.29
CA VAL A 371 -18.45 -1.65 -1.22
C VAL A 371 -18.69 -0.21 -1.66
N VAL A 372 -19.30 0.58 -0.78
CA VAL A 372 -19.51 2.01 -1.01
C VAL A 372 -19.02 2.79 0.20
N TRP A 373 -18.35 3.91 -0.02
CA TRP A 373 -18.01 4.87 1.02
C TRP A 373 -18.52 6.25 0.60
N LEU A 374 -19.30 6.87 1.48
CA LEU A 374 -19.75 8.25 1.33
C LEU A 374 -18.88 9.14 2.22
N LEU A 375 -18.31 10.20 1.65
CA LEU A 375 -17.54 11.20 2.37
C LEU A 375 -18.19 12.56 2.17
N ARG A 376 -18.61 13.21 3.24
CA ARG A 376 -19.16 14.56 3.19
C ARG A 376 -18.08 15.56 2.82
N GLN A 377 -18.43 16.55 2.01
CA GLN A 377 -17.49 17.54 1.46
C GLN A 377 -17.91 19.00 1.69
N ASP A 378 -19.10 19.24 2.24
CA ASP A 378 -19.63 20.60 2.45
C ASP A 378 -19.50 21.12 3.90
N ALA A 379 -19.00 20.29 4.83
CA ALA A 379 -19.03 20.57 6.26
C ALA A 379 -17.65 20.49 6.93
N LEU A 380 -16.68 21.22 6.39
CA LEU A 380 -15.34 21.33 6.98
C LEU A 380 -15.29 22.37 8.12
N TYR A 381 -14.54 22.08 9.19
CA TYR A 381 -14.16 23.07 10.18
C TYR A 381 -13.12 24.02 9.57
N GLN A 382 -13.53 25.24 9.20
CA GLN A 382 -12.72 26.16 8.37
C GLN A 382 -11.27 26.38 8.87
N ARG A 383 -11.03 26.45 10.19
CA ARG A 383 -9.68 26.68 10.74
C ARG A 383 -8.80 25.44 10.78
N LYS A 384 -9.38 24.28 11.09
CA LYS A 384 -8.68 22.99 11.29
C LYS A 384 -8.61 22.18 10.00
N ARG A 385 -9.49 22.48 9.05
CA ARG A 385 -9.62 21.82 7.75
C ARG A 385 -9.84 20.31 7.85
N LEU A 386 -10.55 19.94 8.91
CA LEU A 386 -11.09 18.63 9.25
C LEU A 386 -12.58 18.60 8.95
N MET A 387 -13.17 17.41 8.81
CA MET A 387 -14.62 17.27 8.82
C MET A 387 -15.21 17.71 10.17
N ASN A 388 -16.36 18.39 10.13
CA ASN A 388 -17.08 18.78 11.33
C ASN A 388 -17.93 17.59 11.84
N PRO A 389 -17.57 16.94 12.96
CA PRO A 389 -18.36 15.82 13.49
C PRO A 389 -19.77 16.26 13.94
N GLU A 390 -19.95 17.54 14.27
CA GLU A 390 -21.23 18.12 14.71
C GLU A 390 -22.10 18.63 13.55
N ALA A 391 -21.71 18.35 12.29
CA ALA A 391 -22.53 18.72 11.14
C ALA A 391 -23.92 18.06 11.22
N SER A 392 -24.96 18.80 10.85
CA SER A 392 -26.32 18.27 10.82
C SER A 392 -26.38 17.05 9.90
N PRO A 393 -26.89 15.90 10.36
CA PRO A 393 -26.90 14.67 9.59
C PRO A 393 -27.77 14.81 8.34
N LEU A 394 -27.38 14.13 7.26
CA LEU A 394 -28.14 14.08 6.01
C LEU A 394 -28.49 12.63 5.67
N SER A 395 -29.71 12.40 5.18
CA SER A 395 -30.08 11.12 4.56
C SER A 395 -29.68 11.12 3.09
N VAL A 396 -29.00 10.05 2.65
CA VAL A 396 -28.47 9.93 1.29
C VAL A 396 -29.08 8.70 0.63
N GLU A 397 -29.73 8.88 -0.50
CA GLU A 397 -30.17 7.77 -1.35
C GLU A 397 -29.00 7.39 -2.25
N ILE A 398 -28.72 6.09 -2.36
CA ILE A 398 -27.64 5.51 -3.16
C ILE A 398 -28.28 4.59 -4.19
N GLN A 399 -27.82 4.67 -5.44
CA GLN A 399 -28.14 3.73 -6.50
C GLN A 399 -26.85 3.11 -7.06
N ILE A 400 -26.72 1.78 -6.90
CA ILE A 400 -25.59 0.99 -7.37
C ILE A 400 -26.02 0.19 -8.62
N PRO A 401 -25.40 0.41 -9.79
CA PRO A 401 -25.71 -0.35 -11.00
C PRO A 401 -24.93 -1.67 -11.05
N GLY A 402 -25.45 -2.64 -11.82
CA GLY A 402 -24.74 -3.86 -12.20
C GLY A 402 -24.91 -5.06 -11.26
N LEU A 403 -25.68 -4.91 -10.17
CA LEU A 403 -25.98 -6.01 -9.25
C LEU A 403 -27.10 -6.89 -9.81
N GLN A 404 -26.96 -8.21 -9.75
CA GLN A 404 -27.99 -9.13 -10.23
C GLN A 404 -29.27 -9.08 -9.38
N ASN A 405 -30.40 -9.47 -9.96
CA ASN A 405 -31.66 -9.51 -9.24
C ASN A 405 -31.58 -10.45 -8.02
N GLY A 406 -32.19 -10.04 -6.92
CA GLY A 406 -32.24 -10.82 -5.69
C GLY A 406 -32.36 -9.95 -4.44
N LEU A 407 -32.30 -10.61 -3.28
CA LEU A 407 -32.33 -9.95 -1.99
C LEU A 407 -30.90 -9.65 -1.53
N TYR A 408 -30.64 -8.45 -1.06
CA TYR A 408 -29.32 -8.02 -0.58
C TYR A 408 -29.40 -7.58 0.87
N GLN A 409 -28.39 -7.93 1.66
CA GLN A 409 -28.12 -7.37 2.97
C GLN A 409 -27.27 -6.12 2.80
N ILE A 410 -27.78 -5.00 3.28
CA ILE A 410 -27.06 -3.73 3.40
C ILE A 410 -26.57 -3.64 4.85
N THR A 411 -25.28 -3.37 5.03
CA THR A 411 -24.66 -3.13 6.34
C THR A 411 -23.92 -1.82 6.30
N THR A 412 -24.34 -0.84 7.10
CA THR A 412 -23.64 0.43 7.25
C THR A 412 -22.62 0.35 8.39
N TRP A 413 -21.48 1.00 8.20
CA TRP A 413 -20.31 0.89 9.05
C TRP A 413 -19.79 2.26 9.46
N ASN A 414 -19.63 2.46 10.77
CA ASN A 414 -18.96 3.63 11.30
C ASN A 414 -17.44 3.46 11.12
N THR A 415 -16.88 4.22 10.20
CA THR A 415 -15.45 4.17 9.85
C THR A 415 -14.53 4.66 10.98
N SER A 416 -15.05 5.49 11.89
CA SER A 416 -14.30 6.04 13.04
C SER A 416 -14.38 5.17 14.28
N GLU A 417 -15.48 4.43 14.48
CA GLU A 417 -15.68 3.56 15.65
C GLU A 417 -15.36 2.09 15.34
N GLY A 418 -15.35 1.69 14.06
CA GLY A 418 -15.11 0.31 13.67
C GLY A 418 -16.27 -0.62 14.04
N ALA A 419 -17.51 -0.14 13.86
CA ALA A 419 -18.71 -0.86 14.26
C ALA A 419 -19.83 -0.75 13.23
N VAL A 420 -20.67 -1.78 13.16
CA VAL A 420 -21.93 -1.76 12.40
C VAL A 420 -22.88 -0.72 13.00
N ARG A 421 -23.43 0.15 12.17
CA ARG A 421 -24.49 1.11 12.58
C ARG A 421 -25.87 0.53 12.35
N GLU A 422 -26.15 0.08 11.12
CA GLU A 422 -27.46 -0.42 10.72
C GLU A 422 -27.34 -1.59 9.75
N GLN A 423 -28.34 -2.46 9.79
CA GLN A 423 -28.49 -3.60 8.89
C GLN A 423 -29.93 -3.71 8.42
N PHE A 424 -30.13 -3.77 7.11
CA PHE A 424 -31.45 -3.95 6.51
C PHE A 424 -31.34 -4.64 5.16
N ARG A 425 -32.48 -5.10 4.63
CA ARG A 425 -32.53 -5.83 3.36
C ARG A 425 -33.22 -5.03 2.27
N VAL A 426 -32.73 -5.19 1.04
CA VAL A 426 -33.24 -4.50 -0.14
C VAL A 426 -33.40 -5.51 -1.26
N GLU A 427 -34.54 -5.46 -1.95
CA GLU A 427 -34.76 -6.25 -3.16
C GLU A 427 -34.21 -5.48 -4.37
N VAL A 428 -33.33 -6.13 -5.14
CA VAL A 428 -32.74 -5.60 -6.36
C VAL A 428 -33.51 -6.15 -7.56
N LYS A 429 -33.98 -5.23 -8.40
CA LYS A 429 -34.63 -5.51 -9.69
C LYS A 429 -33.94 -4.69 -10.78
N ASP A 430 -33.95 -5.23 -11.99
CA ASP A 430 -33.43 -4.58 -13.20
C ASP A 430 -31.99 -4.07 -13.06
N GLY A 431 -31.15 -4.80 -12.33
CA GLY A 431 -29.72 -4.49 -12.26
C GLY A 431 -29.34 -3.31 -11.34
N ASN A 432 -30.28 -2.73 -10.59
CA ASN A 432 -30.05 -1.52 -9.81
C ASN A 432 -30.43 -1.71 -8.34
N CYS A 433 -29.47 -1.59 -7.44
CA CYS A 433 -29.72 -1.59 -6.00
C CYS A 433 -29.89 -0.16 -5.50
N SER A 434 -31.09 0.17 -5.03
CA SER A 434 -31.41 1.50 -4.51
C SER A 434 -31.79 1.42 -3.04
N PHE A 435 -31.16 2.25 -2.21
CA PHE A 435 -31.45 2.31 -0.77
C PHE A 435 -31.06 3.66 -0.16
N THR A 436 -31.58 3.91 1.04
CA THR A 436 -31.28 5.14 1.80
C THR A 436 -30.39 4.80 2.97
N VAL A 437 -29.29 5.54 3.12
CA VAL A 437 -28.51 5.57 4.35
C VAL A 437 -28.96 6.77 5.18
N PRO A 438 -29.63 6.56 6.32
CA PRO A 438 -30.05 7.65 7.17
C PRO A 438 -28.86 8.23 7.95
N GLU A 439 -29.01 9.48 8.35
CA GLU A 439 -28.15 10.13 9.34
C GLU A 439 -26.63 10.07 9.10
N VAL A 440 -26.17 10.47 7.92
CA VAL A 440 -24.74 10.58 7.62
C VAL A 440 -24.22 11.96 8.03
N ARG A 441 -23.29 12.00 8.99
CA ARG A 441 -22.69 13.25 9.50
C ARG A 441 -21.40 13.63 8.78
N THR A 442 -20.42 12.72 8.78
CA THR A 442 -19.10 12.93 8.15
C THR A 442 -18.90 11.95 7.02
N ASP A 443 -18.94 10.66 7.32
CA ASP A 443 -18.68 9.61 6.37
C ASP A 443 -19.24 8.27 6.87
N VAL A 444 -19.49 7.35 5.95
CA VAL A 444 -20.03 6.02 6.26
C VAL A 444 -19.61 5.05 5.18
N ALA A 445 -19.15 3.86 5.57
CA ALA A 445 -18.92 2.76 4.65
C ALA A 445 -20.13 1.84 4.63
N VAL A 446 -20.36 1.17 3.49
CA VAL A 446 -21.50 0.29 3.28
C VAL A 446 -21.01 -0.97 2.59
N ALA A 447 -21.29 -2.12 3.20
CA ALA A 447 -21.17 -3.43 2.57
C ALA A 447 -22.55 -3.83 2.03
N VAL A 448 -22.59 -4.25 0.78
CA VAL A 448 -23.79 -4.73 0.08
C VAL A 448 -23.52 -6.16 -0.35
N MET A 449 -24.27 -7.11 0.19
CA MET A 449 -24.03 -8.54 -0.03
C MET A 449 -25.31 -9.24 -0.45
N LYS A 450 -25.29 -10.00 -1.55
CA LYS A 450 -26.44 -10.83 -1.92
C LYS A 450 -26.71 -11.87 -0.84
N VAL A 451 -27.97 -12.00 -0.43
CA VAL A 451 -28.45 -13.06 0.44
C VAL A 451 -28.62 -14.31 -0.41
N SER A 452 -27.98 -15.40 0.02
CA SER A 452 -28.05 -16.72 -0.64
C SER A 452 -29.46 -17.23 -0.83
#